data_AF-F0IDL5-F1
#
_entry.id   AF-F0IDL5-F1
#
_cell.length_a   1.000
_cell.length_b   1.000
_cell.length_c   1.000
_cell.angle_alpha   90.00
_cell.angle_beta   90.00
_cell.angle_gamma   90.00
#
_symmetry.space_group_name_H-M   'P 1'
#
loop_
_entity.id
_entity.type
_entity.pdbx_description
1 polymer ?
#
loop_
_entity_poly.entity_id
_entity_poly.type
_entity_poly.pdbx_seq_one_letter_code
_entity_poly.pdbx_strand_id
1 'polypeptide(L)'
;MSDYCMCHLQRYWEELTSLSQESFERQDYANALAYSKEALYRAEVLTSHLEGCLRLHIPFVRIYTESCCNLALLYKQFGETNQARALLRQAITHLIQLSQQRSLPNEVLETQLQRLCHVLSEK
;
A
#
# COMPACT_ATOMS: atom_id res chain seq x y z
N MET A 1 0.92 -14.09 -14.62
CA MET A 1 0.88 -12.68 -15.12
C MET A 1 2.17 -12.41 -15.88
N SER A 2 2.12 -11.70 -17.02
CA SER A 2 3.34 -11.41 -17.81
C SER A 2 4.15 -10.25 -17.22
N ASP A 3 5.41 -10.11 -17.64
CA ASP A 3 6.29 -9.02 -17.20
C ASP A 3 5.73 -7.64 -17.55
N TYR A 4 5.18 -7.51 -18.75
CA TYR A 4 4.49 -6.30 -19.19
C TYR A 4 3.32 -5.94 -18.27
N CYS A 5 2.50 -6.92 -17.89
CA CYS A 5 1.36 -6.71 -16.98
C CYS A 5 1.82 -6.24 -15.59
N MET A 6 2.88 -6.83 -15.03
CA MET A 6 3.40 -6.42 -13.72
C MET A 6 3.94 -4.98 -13.74
N CYS A 7 4.73 -4.63 -14.75
CA CYS A 7 5.21 -3.26 -14.91
C CYS A 7 4.07 -2.26 -15.16
N HIS A 8 3.04 -2.67 -15.90
CA HIS A 8 1.86 -1.84 -16.11
C HIS A 8 1.09 -1.60 -14.80
N LEU A 9 0.91 -2.64 -13.97
CA LEU A 9 0.28 -2.49 -12.66
C LEU A 9 1.06 -1.54 -11.74
N GLN A 10 2.40 -1.62 -11.74
CA GLN A 10 3.22 -0.66 -10.99
C GLN A 10 2.98 0.78 -11.47
N ARG A 11 3.06 1.04 -12.78
CA ARG A 11 2.85 2.39 -13.34
C ARG A 11 1.45 2.91 -13.07
N TYR A 12 0.45 2.05 -13.20
CA TYR A 12 -0.93 2.42 -12.93
C TYR A 12 -1.14 2.72 -11.44
N TRP A 13 -0.48 1.98 -10.55
CA TRP A 13 -0.46 2.31 -9.12
C TRP A 13 0.16 3.68 -8.83
N GLU A 14 1.26 4.05 -9.51
CA GLU A 14 1.90 5.37 -9.38
C GLU A 14 0.93 6.49 -9.80
N GLU A 15 0.23 6.31 -10.93
CA GLU A 15 -0.79 7.23 -11.43
C GLU A 15 -1.95 7.39 -10.44
N LEU A 16 -2.52 6.29 -9.95
CA LEU A 16 -3.60 6.31 -8.96
C LEU A 16 -3.21 7.03 -7.67
N THR A 17 -1.98 6.82 -7.21
CA THR A 17 -1.47 7.49 -6.02
C THR A 17 -1.35 9.01 -6.23
N SER A 18 -0.88 9.42 -7.42
CA SER A 18 -0.82 10.84 -7.80
C SER A 18 -2.23 11.46 -7.87
N LEU A 19 -3.18 10.78 -8.53
CA LEU A 19 -4.57 11.24 -8.65
C LEU A 19 -5.27 11.32 -7.29
N SER A 20 -5.00 10.37 -6.40
CA SER A 20 -5.52 10.38 -5.04
C SER A 20 -5.03 11.60 -4.28
N GLN A 21 -3.74 11.92 -4.38
CA GLN A 21 -3.15 13.08 -3.71
C GLN A 21 -3.70 14.40 -4.26
N GLU A 22 -3.78 14.53 -5.58
CA GLU A 22 -4.35 15.72 -6.25
C GLU A 22 -5.81 15.95 -5.85
N SER A 23 -6.60 14.87 -5.79
CA SER A 23 -8.00 14.93 -5.34
C SER A 23 -8.11 15.34 -3.87
N PHE A 24 -7.22 14.82 -3.02
CA PHE A 24 -7.17 15.18 -1.60
C PHE A 24 -6.86 16.67 -1.40
N GLU A 25 -5.89 17.21 -2.12
CA GLU A 25 -5.52 18.63 -2.07
C GLU A 25 -6.67 19.55 -2.53
N ARG A 26 -7.48 19.08 -3.48
CA ARG A 26 -8.71 19.74 -3.94
C ARG A 26 -9.90 19.56 -3.00
N GLN A 27 -9.73 18.87 -1.87
CA GLN A 27 -10.79 18.49 -0.94
C GLN A 27 -11.88 17.60 -1.57
N ASP A 28 -11.60 17.01 -2.74
CA ASP A 28 -12.43 16.01 -3.38
C ASP A 28 -12.11 14.64 -2.77
N TYR A 29 -12.54 14.48 -1.52
CA TYR A 29 -12.19 13.31 -0.73
C TYR A 29 -12.86 12.02 -1.24
N ALA A 30 -13.99 12.12 -1.95
CA ALA A 30 -14.66 10.97 -2.54
C ALA A 30 -13.79 10.32 -3.62
N ASN A 31 -13.25 11.13 -4.53
CA ASN A 31 -12.33 10.64 -5.55
C ASN A 31 -10.98 10.21 -4.96
N ALA A 32 -10.44 10.95 -3.98
CA ALA A 32 -9.23 10.54 -3.27
C ALA A 32 -9.38 9.14 -2.66
N LEU A 33 -10.51 8.88 -2.01
CA LEU A 33 -10.81 7.58 -1.42
C LEU A 33 -10.93 6.48 -2.48
N ALA A 34 -11.61 6.77 -3.60
CA ALA A 34 -11.74 5.81 -4.70
C ALA A 34 -10.39 5.43 -5.30
N TYR A 35 -9.55 6.42 -5.62
CA TYR A 35 -8.21 6.19 -6.16
C TYR A 35 -7.30 5.44 -5.18
N SER A 36 -7.32 5.79 -3.89
CA SER A 36 -6.54 5.07 -2.87
C SER A 36 -6.97 3.62 -2.69
N LYS A 37 -8.27 3.32 -2.75
CA LYS A 37 -8.78 1.93 -2.71
C LYS A 37 -8.31 1.13 -3.92
N GLU A 38 -8.39 1.74 -5.10
CA GLU A 38 -7.93 1.12 -6.34
C GLU A 38 -6.41 0.88 -6.33
N ALA A 39 -5.63 1.85 -5.83
CA ALA A 39 -4.17 1.72 -5.67
C ALA A 39 -3.83 0.53 -4.75
N LEU A 40 -4.52 0.41 -3.60
CA LEU A 40 -4.34 -0.73 -2.71
C LEU A 40 -4.67 -2.06 -3.40
N TYR A 41 -5.75 -2.12 -4.17
CA TYR A 41 -6.10 -3.33 -4.93
C TYR A 41 -4.98 -3.75 -5.89
N ARG A 42 -4.35 -2.80 -6.61
CA ARG A 42 -3.21 -3.10 -7.49
C ARG A 42 -1.99 -3.56 -6.70
N ALA A 43 -1.74 -2.98 -5.53
CA ALA A 43 -0.66 -3.39 -4.65
C ALA A 43 -0.84 -4.82 -4.13
N GLU A 44 -2.05 -5.22 -3.75
CA GLU A 44 -2.40 -6.60 -3.34
C GLU A 44 -2.19 -7.60 -4.48
N VAL A 45 -2.53 -7.21 -5.72
CA VAL A 45 -2.24 -8.06 -6.88
C VAL A 45 -0.72 -8.25 -7.04
N LEU A 46 0.08 -7.20 -6.88
CA LEU A 46 1.54 -7.31 -6.92
C LEU A 46 2.09 -8.22 -5.80
N THR A 47 1.56 -8.14 -4.58
CA THR A 47 1.99 -9.01 -3.47
C THR A 47 1.62 -10.48 -3.68
N SER A 48 0.64 -10.79 -4.54
CA SER A 48 0.33 -12.17 -4.95
C SER A 48 1.30 -12.74 -6.00
N HIS A 49 2.14 -11.87 -6.61
CA HIS A 49 3.08 -12.22 -7.69
C HIS A 49 4.54 -11.90 -7.34
N LEU A 50 4.95 -12.34 -6.15
CA LEU A 50 6.25 -12.03 -5.51
C LEU A 50 7.47 -12.33 -6.41
N GLU A 51 7.55 -13.53 -6.97
CA GLU A 51 8.73 -13.96 -7.76
C GLU A 51 8.93 -13.09 -9.00
N GLY A 52 7.84 -12.72 -9.65
CA GLY A 52 7.86 -11.80 -10.78
C GLY A 52 8.28 -10.39 -10.37
N CYS A 53 7.78 -9.91 -9.23
CA CYS A 53 8.17 -8.61 -8.69
C CYS A 53 9.65 -8.55 -8.30
N LEU A 54 10.18 -9.60 -7.67
CA LEU A 54 11.60 -9.70 -7.34
C LEU A 54 12.48 -9.71 -8.59
N ARG A 55 12.12 -10.52 -9.59
CA ARG A 55 12.85 -10.58 -10.89
C ARG A 55 12.87 -9.24 -11.61
N LEU A 56 11.77 -8.50 -11.57
CA LEU A 56 11.63 -7.21 -12.24
C LEU A 56 12.05 -6.02 -11.37
N HIS A 57 12.55 -6.27 -10.16
CA HIS A 57 12.90 -5.23 -9.19
C HIS A 57 11.74 -4.27 -8.85
N ILE A 58 10.50 -4.76 -8.90
CA ILE A 58 9.32 -3.99 -8.50
C ILE A 58 9.29 -3.93 -6.97
N PRO A 59 9.24 -2.74 -6.35
CA PRO A 59 9.28 -2.59 -4.90
C PRO A 59 7.90 -2.87 -4.26
N PHE A 60 7.36 -4.07 -4.48
CA PHE A 60 5.98 -4.43 -4.13
C PHE A 60 5.66 -4.30 -2.64
N VAL A 61 6.63 -4.56 -1.74
CA VAL A 61 6.46 -4.37 -0.29
C VAL A 61 6.22 -2.89 0.03
N ARG A 62 7.02 -1.99 -0.57
CA ARG A 62 6.86 -0.53 -0.41
C ARG A 62 5.53 -0.05 -0.98
N ILE A 63 5.19 -0.51 -2.19
CA ILE A 63 3.94 -0.17 -2.88
C ILE A 63 2.72 -0.56 -2.02
N TYR A 64 2.72 -1.75 -1.45
CA TYR A 64 1.68 -2.21 -0.53
C TYR A 64 1.59 -1.33 0.72
N THR A 65 2.72 -1.11 1.39
CA THR A 65 2.77 -0.28 2.59
C THR A 65 2.29 1.14 2.35
N GLU A 66 2.74 1.79 1.28
CA GLU A 66 2.34 3.16 0.93
C GLU A 66 0.83 3.24 0.65
N SER A 67 0.28 2.25 -0.05
CA SER A 67 -1.16 2.17 -0.31
C SER A 67 -1.98 2.06 0.98
N CYS A 68 -1.57 1.19 1.91
CA CYS A 68 -2.23 1.05 3.20
C CYS A 68 -2.15 2.33 4.04
N CYS A 69 -0.98 2.99 4.06
CA CYS A 69 -0.80 4.25 4.78
C CYS A 69 -1.69 5.36 4.21
N ASN A 70 -1.69 5.56 2.89
CA ASN A 70 -2.47 6.61 2.25
C ASN A 70 -3.97 6.43 2.51
N LEU A 71 -4.48 5.21 2.34
CA LEU A 71 -5.88 4.90 2.62
C LEU A 71 -6.22 5.07 4.12
N ALA A 72 -5.33 4.67 5.03
CA ALA A 72 -5.53 4.86 6.46
C ALA A 72 -5.57 6.34 6.85
N LEU A 73 -4.72 7.18 6.26
CA LEU A 73 -4.73 8.63 6.47
C LEU A 73 -6.05 9.26 5.98
N LEU A 74 -6.56 8.83 4.82
CA LEU A 74 -7.89 9.25 4.34
C LEU A 74 -8.99 8.86 5.33
N TYR A 75 -9.02 7.62 5.79
CA TYR A 75 -10.00 7.18 6.79
C TYR A 75 -9.92 8.01 8.08
N LYS A 76 -8.72 8.36 8.55
CA LYS A 76 -8.56 9.26 9.70
C LYS A 76 -9.12 10.65 9.44
N GLN A 77 -8.89 11.21 8.25
CA GLN A 77 -9.42 12.52 7.87
C GLN A 77 -10.96 12.55 7.94
N PHE A 78 -11.61 11.42 7.64
CA PHE A 78 -13.06 11.26 7.77
C PHE A 78 -13.56 10.94 9.19
N GLY A 79 -12.66 10.84 10.17
CA GLY A 79 -13.00 10.39 11.53
C GLY A 79 -13.25 8.89 11.65
N GLU A 80 -12.98 8.11 10.59
CA GLU A 80 -13.13 6.65 10.55
C GLU A 80 -11.91 5.93 11.14
N THR A 81 -11.44 6.37 12.31
CA THR A 81 -10.19 5.90 12.92
C THR A 81 -10.18 4.38 13.16
N ASN A 82 -11.34 3.76 13.42
CA ASN A 82 -11.43 2.32 13.58
C ASN A 82 -11.13 1.55 12.29
N GLN A 83 -11.59 2.05 11.14
CA GLN A 83 -11.29 1.45 9.83
C GLN A 83 -9.80 1.62 9.51
N ALA A 84 -9.23 2.81 9.74
CA ALA A 84 -7.80 3.06 9.57
C ALA A 84 -6.94 2.08 10.40
N ARG A 85 -7.27 1.90 11.69
CA ARG A 85 -6.55 0.96 12.56
C ARG A 85 -6.68 -0.49 12.11
N ALA A 86 -7.88 -0.90 11.68
CA ALA A 86 -8.10 -2.25 11.19
C ALA A 86 -7.26 -2.54 9.95
N LEU A 87 -7.25 -1.61 8.98
CA LEU A 87 -6.45 -1.69 7.77
C LEU A 87 -4.94 -1.80 8.08
N LEU A 88 -4.41 -0.93 8.94
CA LEU A 88 -2.99 -0.94 9.28
C LEU A 88 -2.58 -2.21 10.02
N ARG A 89 -3.43 -2.74 10.91
CA ARG A 89 -3.18 -4.03 11.58
C ARG A 89 -3.15 -5.18 10.57
N GLN A 90 -4.10 -5.20 9.63
CA GLN A 90 -4.12 -6.19 8.56
C GLN A 90 -2.85 -6.11 7.70
N ALA A 91 -2.41 -4.89 7.35
CA ALA A 91 -1.18 -4.68 6.60
C ALA A 91 0.06 -5.21 7.34
N ILE A 92 0.18 -4.92 8.65
CA ILE A 92 1.26 -5.44 9.49
C ILE A 92 1.24 -6.97 9.51
N THR A 93 0.08 -7.58 9.75
CA THR A 93 -0.06 -9.05 9.75
C THR A 93 0.33 -9.65 8.41
N HIS A 94 -0.09 -9.04 7.30
CA HIS A 94 0.24 -9.51 5.95
C HIS A 94 1.75 -9.45 5.69
N LEU A 95 2.42 -8.36 6.06
CA LEU A 95 3.86 -8.23 5.90
C LEU A 95 4.66 -9.26 6.72
N ILE A 96 4.22 -9.54 7.95
CA ILE A 96 4.82 -10.59 8.79
C ILE A 96 4.64 -11.97 8.17
N GLN A 97 3.47 -12.26 7.60
CA GLN A 97 3.24 -13.53 6.90
C GLN A 97 4.12 -13.66 5.66
N LEU A 98 4.24 -12.59 4.86
CA LEU A 98 5.11 -12.53 3.69
C LEU A 98 6.58 -12.79 4.06
N SER A 99 7.06 -12.24 5.17
CA SER A 99 8.44 -12.45 5.62
C SER A 99 8.71 -13.85 6.15
N GLN A 100 7.70 -14.54 6.68
CA GLN A 100 7.84 -15.94 7.10
C GLN A 100 7.88 -16.89 5.91
N GLN A 101 7.17 -16.56 4.83
CA GLN A 101 7.10 -17.39 3.63
C GLN A 101 8.33 -17.26 2.73
N ARG A 102 9.07 -16.16 2.80
CA ARG A 102 10.19 -15.85 1.89
C ARG A 102 11.31 -15.11 2.61
N SER A 103 12.55 -15.31 2.15
CA SER A 103 13.72 -14.55 2.60
C SER A 103 13.71 -13.11 2.05
N LEU A 104 12.71 -12.33 2.43
CA LEU A 104 12.76 -10.88 2.24
C LEU A 104 13.87 -10.30 3.12
N PRO A 105 14.62 -9.29 2.65
CA PRO A 105 15.60 -8.61 3.49
C PRO A 105 14.91 -8.00 4.72
N ASN A 106 15.40 -8.35 5.91
CA ASN A 106 14.83 -7.87 7.17
C ASN A 106 14.77 -6.34 7.24
N GLU A 107 15.78 -5.65 6.70
CA GLU A 107 15.85 -4.18 6.67
C GLU A 107 14.66 -3.53 5.93
N VAL A 108 14.25 -4.12 4.80
CA VAL A 108 13.11 -3.62 4.01
C VAL A 108 11.82 -3.79 4.79
N LEU A 109 11.66 -4.96 5.43
CA LEU A 109 10.50 -5.26 6.24
C LEU A 109 10.40 -4.35 7.46
N GLU A 110 11.49 -4.19 8.23
CA GLU A 110 11.53 -3.34 9.42
C GLU A 110 11.17 -1.89 9.08
N THR A 111 11.75 -1.35 8.00
CA THR A 111 11.46 0.01 7.54
C THR A 111 9.96 0.19 7.22
N GLN A 112 9.36 -0.77 6.52
CA GLN A 112 7.94 -0.68 6.18
C GLN A 112 7.01 -0.90 7.39
N LEU A 113 7.37 -1.80 8.31
CA LEU A 113 6.63 -2.00 9.56
C LEU A 113 6.66 -0.75 10.44
N GLN A 114 7.81 -0.09 10.55
CA GLN A 114 7.94 1.19 11.28
C GLN A 114 7.01 2.26 10.71
N ARG A 115 6.92 2.37 9.38
CA ARG A 115 5.97 3.29 8.71
C ARG A 115 4.52 3.00 9.09
N LEU A 116 4.09 1.74 9.01
CA LEU A 116 2.71 1.36 9.38
C LEU A 116 2.42 1.64 10.86
N CYS A 117 3.36 1.31 11.75
CA CYS A 117 3.25 1.57 13.18
C CYS A 117 3.18 3.06 13.51
N HIS A 118 3.97 3.88 12.81
CA HIS A 118 3.93 5.33 12.96
C HIS A 118 2.54 5.88 12.64
N VAL A 119 2.01 5.56 11.44
CA VAL A 119 0.64 5.97 11.06
C VAL A 119 -0.39 5.36 12.01
N LEU A 120 -0.20 4.16 12.54
CA LEU A 120 -1.14 3.58 13.51
C LEU A 120 -1.19 4.35 14.84
N SER A 121 -0.05 4.92 15.25
CA SER A 121 0.12 5.62 16.53
C SER A 121 -0.35 7.07 16.54
N GLU A 122 -0.38 7.73 15.38
CA GLU A 122 -0.89 9.09 15.24
C GLU A 122 -2.39 9.13 15.58
N LYS A 123 -2.78 10.06 16.48
CA LYS A 123 -4.17 10.22 16.93
C LYS A 123 -4.97 11.10 15.98
#